data_AF-A0A5C7GU99-F1
#
_entry.id   AF-A0A5C7GU99-F1
#
_cell.length_a   1.000
_cell.length_b   1.000
_cell.length_c   1.000
_cell.angle_alpha   90.00
_cell.angle_beta   90.00
_cell.angle_gamma   90.00
#
_symmetry.space_group_name_H-M   'P 1'
#
loop_
_entity.id
_entity.type
_entity.pdbx_description
1 polymer ?
#
loop_
_entity_poly.entity_id
_entity_poly.type
_entity_poly.pdbx_seq_one_letter_code
_entity_poly.pdbx_strand_id
1 'polypeptide(L)'
;MPLSPKDFRHISLCSVVHKTVTKVLASRLKNLLPDLISPHQSAFIPGRQIFDNVLVAFELLHSIAHPKKGKIGMTALKLDMSKAYDRVEWDFLKAVMTKMNFPPSWITLVMDCVSSSSMSFLLNGCPVGNMSPSRGLR
;
A
#
# COMPACT_ATOMS: atom_id res chain seq x y z
N MET A 1 -5.36 23.35 8.07
CA MET A 1 -3.89 23.31 8.34
C MET A 1 -3.62 22.19 9.33
N PRO A 2 -2.47 21.49 9.26
CA PRO A 2 -2.10 20.52 10.29
C PRO A 2 -2.00 21.23 11.65
N LEU A 3 -2.68 20.69 12.66
CA LEU A 3 -2.78 21.30 14.00
C LEU A 3 -1.91 20.57 15.02
N SER A 4 -1.57 19.31 14.75
CA SER A 4 -0.71 18.47 15.58
C SER A 4 0.41 17.82 14.75
N PRO A 5 1.54 17.42 15.37
CA PRO A 5 2.61 16.68 14.71
C PRO A 5 2.13 15.41 13.99
N LYS A 6 1.01 14.81 14.40
CA LYS A 6 0.44 13.61 13.79
C LYS A 6 -0.26 13.88 12.46
N ASP A 7 -0.61 15.13 12.19
CA ASP A 7 -1.30 15.56 10.97
C ASP A 7 -0.32 15.88 9.83
N PHE A 8 0.98 15.95 10.14
CA PHE A 8 2.02 16.09 9.14
C PHE A 8 2.26 14.76 8.44
N ARG A 9 2.23 14.77 7.10
CA ARG A 9 2.72 13.64 6.31
C ARG A 9 4.24 13.71 6.27
N HIS A 10 4.89 12.79 6.98
CA HIS A 10 6.35 12.68 6.92
C HIS A 10 6.77 12.26 5.52
N ILE A 11 7.77 12.94 4.96
CA ILE A 11 8.40 12.58 3.69
C ILE A 11 9.74 11.93 4.02
N SER A 12 9.93 10.69 3.56
CA SER A 12 11.19 9.99 3.71
C SER A 12 12.10 10.32 2.53
N LEU A 13 13.32 10.77 2.81
CA LEU A 13 14.38 10.91 1.81
C LEU A 13 15.19 9.61 1.80
N CYS A 14 15.18 8.90 0.68
CA CYS A 14 15.97 7.69 0.47
C CYS A 14 17.02 7.88 -0.63
N SER A 15 18.08 7.06 -0.59
CA SER A 15 19.17 7.13 -1.55
C SER A 15 18.68 6.83 -2.97
N VAL A 16 19.33 7.45 -3.97
CA VAL A 16 19.00 7.23 -5.39
C VAL A 16 19.17 5.75 -5.75
N VAL A 17 20.21 5.09 -5.24
CA VAL A 17 20.44 3.66 -5.46
C VAL A 17 19.25 2.83 -4.96
N HIS A 18 18.77 3.10 -3.73
CA HIS A 18 17.61 2.40 -3.19
C HIS A 18 16.36 2.64 -4.05
N LYS A 19 16.10 3.88 -4.45
CA LYS A 19 14.98 4.22 -5.36
C LYS A 19 15.07 3.48 -6.70
N THR A 20 16.27 3.37 -7.27
CA THR A 20 16.48 2.66 -8.54
C THR A 20 16.20 1.17 -8.37
N VAL A 21 16.73 0.54 -7.32
CA VAL A 21 16.49 -0.88 -7.03
C VAL A 21 15.00 -1.15 -6.84
N THR A 22 14.33 -0.42 -5.95
CA THR A 22 12.89 -0.63 -5.69
C THR A 22 12.04 -0.35 -6.94
N LYS A 23 12.44 0.61 -7.77
CA LYS A 23 11.76 0.87 -9.06
C LYS A 23 11.89 -0.29 -10.04
N VAL A 24 13.07 -0.90 -10.15
CA VAL A 24 13.28 -2.10 -10.99
C VAL A 24 12.40 -3.24 -10.51
N LEU A 25 12.32 -3.45 -9.18
CA LEU A 25 11.46 -4.50 -8.61
C LEU A 25 9.99 -4.26 -8.87
N ALA A 26 9.51 -3.04 -8.63
CA ALA A 26 8.13 -2.67 -8.93
C ALA A 26 7.80 -2.86 -10.42
N SER A 27 8.75 -2.53 -11.31
CA SER A 27 8.55 -2.71 -12.76
C SER A 27 8.44 -4.17 -13.18
N ARG A 28 9.19 -5.07 -12.55
CA ARG A 28 9.08 -6.52 -12.81
C ARG A 28 7.79 -7.10 -12.23
N LEU A 29 7.44 -6.70 -11.00
CA LEU A 29 6.20 -7.12 -10.34
C LEU A 29 4.96 -6.69 -11.12
N LYS A 30 4.99 -5.50 -11.73
CA LYS A 30 3.88 -4.95 -12.53
C LYS A 30 3.34 -5.94 -13.57
N ASN A 31 4.22 -6.72 -14.20
CA ASN A 31 3.83 -7.67 -15.23
C ASN A 31 3.05 -8.88 -14.68
N LEU A 32 3.18 -9.16 -13.38
CA LEU A 32 2.49 -10.26 -12.70
C LEU A 32 1.18 -9.82 -12.04
N LEU A 33 0.95 -8.50 -11.88
CA LEU A 33 -0.23 -7.98 -11.21
C LEU A 33 -1.55 -8.50 -11.80
N PRO A 34 -1.76 -8.58 -13.13
CA PRO A 34 -3.02 -9.05 -13.69
C PRO A 34 -3.47 -10.43 -13.17
N ASP A 35 -2.51 -11.33 -12.91
CA ASP A 35 -2.78 -12.70 -12.43
C ASP A 35 -2.86 -12.79 -10.90
N LEU A 36 -2.27 -11.83 -10.19
CA LEU A 36 -2.18 -11.84 -8.72
C LEU A 36 -3.33 -11.11 -8.02
N ILE A 37 -3.95 -10.13 -8.67
CA ILE A 37 -4.94 -9.25 -8.04
C ILE A 37 -6.29 -9.30 -8.73
N SER A 38 -7.36 -9.16 -7.94
CA SER A 38 -8.74 -9.11 -8.43
C SER A 38 -8.92 -8.00 -9.48
N PRO A 39 -9.76 -8.19 -10.51
CA PRO A 39 -10.11 -7.14 -11.47
C PRO A 39 -10.71 -5.89 -10.81
N HIS A 40 -11.33 -6.04 -9.62
CA HIS A 40 -11.93 -4.94 -8.87
C HIS A 40 -10.92 -4.06 -8.10
N GLN A 41 -9.63 -4.39 -8.14
CA GLN A 41 -8.59 -3.58 -7.50
C GLN A 41 -8.04 -2.51 -8.47
N SER A 42 -8.59 -1.30 -8.41
CA SER A 42 -8.30 -0.28 -9.45
C SER A 42 -7.14 0.66 -9.13
N ALA A 43 -6.76 0.80 -7.85
CA ALA A 43 -5.74 1.75 -7.43
C ALA A 43 -4.32 1.25 -7.74
N PHE A 44 -3.45 2.14 -8.23
CA PHE A 44 -2.03 1.89 -8.53
C PHE A 44 -1.75 0.81 -9.58
N ILE A 45 -2.75 0.43 -10.38
CA ILE A 45 -2.63 -0.54 -11.47
C ILE A 45 -2.69 0.19 -12.81
N PRO A 46 -1.63 0.12 -13.64
CA PRO A 46 -1.64 0.75 -14.95
C PRO A 46 -2.77 0.22 -15.84
N GLY A 47 -3.51 1.14 -16.47
CA GLY A 47 -4.66 0.80 -17.31
C GLY A 47 -6.00 0.73 -16.58
N ARG A 48 -6.02 0.74 -15.24
CA ARG A 48 -7.27 0.84 -14.44
C ARG A 48 -7.53 2.29 -14.04
N GLN A 49 -8.78 2.73 -14.12
CA GLN A 49 -9.14 4.11 -13.86
C GLN A 49 -9.82 4.26 -12.50
N ILE A 50 -9.62 5.41 -11.85
CA ILE A 50 -10.31 5.69 -10.57
C ILE A 50 -11.83 5.76 -10.73
N PHE A 51 -12.30 6.10 -11.94
CA PHE A 51 -13.72 6.16 -12.28
C PHE A 51 -14.42 4.82 -12.14
N ASP A 52 -13.73 3.69 -12.36
CA ASP A 52 -14.30 2.35 -12.21
C ASP A 52 -14.76 2.12 -10.75
N ASN A 53 -13.95 2.55 -9.78
CA ASN A 53 -14.32 2.47 -8.36
C ASN A 53 -15.48 3.39 -7.99
N VAL A 54 -15.55 4.57 -8.60
CA VAL A 54 -16.63 5.54 -8.38
C VAL A 54 -17.95 4.96 -8.87
N LEU A 55 -17.96 4.35 -10.06
CA LEU A 55 -19.15 3.72 -10.64
C LEU A 55 -19.64 2.57 -9.75
N VAL A 56 -18.75 1.66 -9.33
CA VAL A 56 -19.11 0.56 -8.42
C VAL A 56 -19.69 1.10 -7.10
N ALA A 57 -19.13 2.16 -6.53
CA ALA A 57 -19.66 2.78 -5.33
C ALA A 57 -21.08 3.38 -5.55
N PHE A 58 -21.31 4.04 -6.69
CA PHE A 58 -22.63 4.55 -7.05
C PHE A 58 -23.66 3.43 -7.21
N GLU A 59 -23.31 2.34 -7.88
CA GLU A 59 -24.19 1.18 -8.05
C GLU A 59 -24.55 0.52 -6.72
N LEU A 60 -23.57 0.40 -5.81
CA LEU A 60 -23.78 -0.12 -4.45
C LEU A 60 -24.75 0.78 -3.67
N LEU A 61 -24.52 2.10 -3.66
CA LEU A 61 -25.40 3.05 -2.98
C LEU A 61 -26.81 3.07 -3.58
N HIS A 62 -26.91 3.04 -4.91
CA HIS A 62 -28.19 3.00 -5.60
C HIS A 62 -28.99 1.73 -5.25
N SER A 63 -28.32 0.58 -5.21
CA SER A 63 -28.93 -0.71 -4.87
C SER A 63 -29.41 -0.77 -3.41
N ILE A 64 -28.70 -0.10 -2.49
CA ILE A 64 -29.11 0.06 -1.09
C ILE A 64 -30.31 1.00 -0.96
N ALA A 65 -30.31 2.12 -1.71
CA ALA A 65 -31.37 3.11 -1.67
C ALA A 65 -32.68 2.61 -2.32
N HIS A 66 -32.60 1.70 -3.30
CA HIS A 66 -33.75 1.18 -4.04
C HIS A 66 -33.83 -0.36 -3.96
N PRO A 67 -34.11 -0.92 -2.78
CA PRO A 67 -34.16 -2.37 -2.60
C PRO A 67 -35.32 -2.97 -3.41
N LYS A 68 -35.03 -4.05 -4.15
CA LYS A 68 -36.08 -4.81 -4.86
C LYS A 68 -36.96 -5.56 -3.86
N LYS A 69 -38.29 -5.54 -4.06
CA LYS A 69 -39.26 -6.28 -3.23
C LYS A 69 -38.82 -7.74 -3.04
N GLY A 70 -38.78 -8.22 -1.80
CA GLY A 70 -38.43 -9.60 -1.45
C GLY A 70 -36.94 -9.86 -1.20
N LYS A 71 -36.05 -8.86 -1.28
CA LYS A 71 -34.64 -9.02 -0.88
C LYS A 71 -34.40 -8.66 0.59
N ILE A 72 -33.58 -9.47 1.27
CA ILE A 72 -33.00 -9.17 2.59
C ILE A 72 -32.17 -7.88 2.46
N GLY A 73 -32.20 -7.02 3.49
CA GLY A 73 -31.55 -5.70 3.48
C GLY A 73 -30.06 -5.75 3.06
N MET A 74 -29.64 -4.74 2.30
CA MET A 74 -28.25 -4.58 1.86
C MET A 74 -27.53 -3.51 2.68
N THR A 75 -26.27 -3.78 3.03
CA THR A 75 -25.40 -2.84 3.76
C THR A 75 -24.07 -2.70 3.03
N ALA A 76 -23.60 -1.47 2.87
CA ALA A 76 -22.24 -1.19 2.39
C ALA A 76 -21.29 -1.04 3.58
N LEU A 77 -20.14 -1.71 3.51
CA LEU A 77 -19.07 -1.59 4.49
C LEU A 77 -17.89 -0.84 3.86
N LYS A 78 -17.55 0.32 4.43
CA LYS A 78 -16.35 1.08 4.06
C LYS A 78 -15.25 0.79 5.07
N LEU A 79 -14.17 0.16 4.62
CA LEU A 79 -12.97 -0.09 5.41
C LEU A 79 -11.87 0.87 4.98
N ASP A 80 -11.24 1.54 5.95
CA ASP A 80 -10.10 2.42 5.72
C ASP A 80 -8.96 2.06 6.68
N MET A 81 -7.74 1.99 6.16
CA MET A 81 -6.55 1.64 6.93
C MET A 81 -5.75 2.89 7.27
N SER A 82 -5.84 3.32 8.53
CA SER A 82 -5.02 4.42 9.02
C SER A 82 -3.53 4.12 8.88
N LYS A 83 -2.79 5.03 8.23
CA LYS A 83 -1.33 4.91 8.00
C LYS A 83 -0.93 3.57 7.37
N ALA A 84 -1.69 3.12 6.36
CA ALA A 84 -1.54 1.80 5.73
C ALA A 84 -0.08 1.43 5.41
N TYR A 85 0.70 2.37 4.83
CA TYR A 85 2.11 2.13 4.50
C TYR A 85 3.01 2.03 5.73
N ASP A 86 2.82 2.87 6.74
CA ASP A 86 3.64 2.84 7.96
C ASP A 86 3.36 1.60 8.83
N ARG A 87 2.22 0.93 8.57
CA ARG A 87 1.67 -0.09 9.45
C ARG A 87 1.83 -1.53 8.95
N VAL A 88 2.40 -1.76 7.78
CA VAL A 88 2.62 -3.12 7.24
C VAL A 88 3.64 -3.87 8.08
N GLU A 89 3.23 -4.99 8.70
CA GLU A 89 4.16 -5.90 9.36
C GLU A 89 4.94 -6.70 8.33
N TRP A 90 6.28 -6.75 8.47
CA TRP A 90 7.14 -7.37 7.47
C TRP A 90 7.00 -8.90 7.43
N ASP A 91 6.74 -9.54 8.56
CA ASP A 91 6.45 -10.98 8.60
C ASP A 91 5.17 -11.32 7.85
N PHE A 92 4.15 -10.46 7.94
CA PHE A 92 2.93 -10.60 7.15
C PHE A 92 3.21 -10.44 5.66
N LEU A 93 3.99 -9.43 5.26
CA LEU A 93 4.39 -9.23 3.86
C LEU A 93 5.12 -10.47 3.31
N LYS A 94 6.09 -11.01 4.07
CA LYS A 94 6.82 -12.22 3.71
C LYS A 94 5.89 -13.43 3.57
N ALA A 95 4.95 -13.59 4.51
CA ALA A 95 3.97 -14.68 4.47
C ALA A 95 3.05 -14.59 3.24
N VAL A 96 2.59 -13.38 2.89
CA VAL A 96 1.77 -13.16 1.68
C VAL A 96 2.55 -13.53 0.41
N MET A 97 3.78 -13.04 0.25
CA MET A 97 4.59 -13.38 -0.93
C MET A 97 4.89 -14.88 -1.02
N THR A 98 5.16 -15.52 0.13
CA THR A 98 5.34 -16.98 0.20
C THR A 98 4.07 -17.70 -0.23
N LYS A 99 2.90 -17.27 0.24
CA LYS A 99 1.60 -17.87 -0.11
C LYS A 99 1.25 -17.67 -1.60
N MET A 100 1.69 -16.57 -2.19
CA MET A 100 1.57 -16.28 -3.62
C MET A 100 2.63 -17.00 -4.48
N ASN A 101 3.43 -17.91 -3.89
CA ASN A 101 4.47 -18.69 -4.55
C ASN A 101 5.56 -17.84 -5.24
N PHE A 102 5.91 -16.69 -4.67
CA PHE A 102 7.08 -15.95 -5.14
C PHE A 102 8.37 -16.75 -4.89
N PRO A 103 9.36 -16.69 -5.81
CA PRO A 103 10.64 -17.35 -5.60
C PRO A 103 11.32 -16.86 -4.31
N PRO A 104 11.96 -17.75 -3.52
CA PRO A 104 12.63 -17.36 -2.28
C PRO A 104 13.66 -16.23 -2.46
N SER A 105 14.40 -16.24 -3.58
CA SER A 105 15.37 -15.18 -3.91
C SER A 105 14.70 -13.81 -4.11
N TRP A 106 13.50 -13.78 -4.70
CA TRP A 106 12.71 -12.56 -4.85
C TRP A 106 12.21 -12.05 -3.50
N ILE A 107 11.69 -12.96 -2.67
CA ILE A 107 11.23 -12.64 -1.32
C ILE A 107 12.37 -12.03 -0.52
N THR A 108 13.55 -12.65 -0.50
CA THR A 108 14.73 -12.12 0.20
C THR A 108 15.07 -10.71 -0.29
N LEU A 109 15.11 -10.48 -1.60
CA LEU A 109 15.42 -9.17 -2.16
C LEU A 109 14.43 -8.06 -1.73
N VAL A 110 13.13 -8.38 -1.70
CA VAL A 110 12.11 -7.44 -1.21
C VAL A 110 12.26 -7.21 0.29
N MET A 111 12.52 -8.26 1.07
CA MET A 111 12.70 -8.17 2.51
C MET A 111 13.95 -7.37 2.89
N ASP A 112 15.04 -7.52 2.16
CA ASP A 112 16.24 -6.71 2.31
C ASP A 112 15.93 -5.23 2.07
N CYS A 113 15.16 -4.92 1.01
CA CYS A 113 14.78 -3.53 0.73
C CYS A 113 13.98 -2.89 1.87
N VAL A 114 13.03 -3.60 2.48
CA VAL A 114 12.18 -3.01 3.54
C VAL A 114 12.88 -2.99 4.89
N SER A 115 13.71 -3.98 5.20
CA SER A 115 14.32 -4.15 6.53
C SER A 115 15.69 -3.49 6.70
N SER A 116 16.43 -3.20 5.62
CA SER A 116 17.78 -2.65 5.72
C SER A 116 17.83 -1.14 5.97
N SER A 117 16.69 -0.45 6.07
CA SER A 117 16.68 1.01 6.15
C SER A 117 16.90 1.51 7.58
N SER A 118 17.81 2.46 7.77
CA SER A 118 17.88 3.30 8.97
C SER A 118 17.37 4.70 8.66
N MET A 119 16.91 5.44 9.67
CA MET A 119 16.36 6.79 9.49
C MET A 119 16.83 7.74 10.58
N SER A 120 17.08 8.97 10.17
CA SER A 120 17.25 10.13 11.04
C SER A 120 16.18 11.17 10.73
N PHE A 121 15.88 12.03 11.70
CA PHE A 121 14.97 13.15 11.51
C PHE A 121 15.75 14.37 11.06
N LEU A 122 15.32 15.03 9.98
CA LEU A 122 15.94 16.27 9.56
C LEU A 122 15.26 17.44 10.26
N LEU A 123 15.90 17.98 11.30
CA LEU A 123 15.42 19.13 12.06
C LEU A 123 16.28 20.34 11.71
N ASN A 124 15.66 21.37 11.11
CA ASN A 124 16.35 22.59 10.66
C ASN A 124 17.56 22.31 9.75
N GLY A 125 17.48 21.27 8.91
CA GLY A 125 18.57 20.86 8.00
C GLY A 125 19.64 19.97 8.64
N CYS A 126 19.58 19.74 9.96
CA CYS A 126 20.51 18.85 10.66
C CYS A 126 19.88 17.47 10.91
N PRO A 127 20.55 16.36 10.60
CA PRO A 127 20.08 15.03 10.96
C PRO A 127 20.20 14.82 12.47
N VAL A 128 19.10 14.41 13.10
CA VAL A 128 18.97 14.19 14.54
C VAL A 128 18.36 12.82 14.79
N GLY A 129 18.97 12.09 15.73
CA GLY A 129 18.56 10.73 16.09
C GLY A 129 18.89 9.69 15.01
N ASN A 130 18.79 8.42 15.40
CA ASN A 130 18.87 7.30 14.49
C ASN A 130 17.85 6.27 14.94
N MET A 131 17.00 5.82 14.03
CA MET A 131 16.00 4.80 14.29
C MET A 131 16.05 3.74 13.21
N SER A 132 15.93 2.48 13.63
CA SER A 132 15.67 1.37 12.73
C SER A 132 14.17 1.07 12.78
N PRO A 133 13.43 1.21 11.67
CA PRO A 133 12.04 0.78 11.61
C PRO A 133 11.96 -0.74 11.78
N SER A 134 10.86 -1.21 12.35
CA SER A 134 10.54 -2.64 12.48
C SER A 134 9.36 -3.07 11.58
N ARG A 135 8.72 -2.09 10.93
CA ARG A 135 7.51 -2.24 10.12
C ARG A 135 7.38 -1.08 9.13
N GLY A 136 6.49 -1.25 8.17
CA GLY A 136 6.08 -0.25 7.19
C GLY A 136 6.84 -0.33 5.87
N LEU A 137 6.36 0.40 4.87
CA LEU A 137 6.90 0.46 3.52
C LEU A 137 7.33 1.90 3.21
N ARG A 138 8.48 2.09 2.56
CA ARG A 138 9.07 3.40 2.21
C ARG A 138 9.44 3.49 0.74
#